data_AF-A0A962F9X9-F1
#
_entry.id   AF-A0A962F9X9-F1
#
_cell.length_a   1.000
_cell.length_b   1.000
_cell.length_c   1.000
_cell.angle_alpha   90.00
_cell.angle_beta   90.00
_cell.angle_gamma   90.00
#
_symmetry.space_group_name_H-M   'P 1'
#
loop_
_entity.id
_entity.type
_entity.pdbx_description
1 polymer ?
#
loop_
_entity_poly.entity_id
_entity_poly.type
_entity_poly.pdbx_seq_one_letter_code
_entity_poly.pdbx_strand_id
1 'polypeptide(L)'
;MLHDESRERPMSETTAIPSVSNPGAGVDAPAYALDGQIGFLLRQAQQRHTSIFARMMLEDVTPTQWATLAKLHEIGGCSQNLLGRHVAMDAATIKGVVDRLLTRGLIVANADPTDNRRLTIDLSERGR
;
A
#
# COMPACT_ATOMS: atom_id res chain seq x y z
N MET A 1 11.20 47.48 47.93
CA MET A 1 12.42 47.23 47.13
C MET A 1 12.32 45.77 46.67
N LEU A 2 12.39 45.51 45.35
CA LEU A 2 12.61 44.19 44.70
C LEU A 2 11.41 43.21 44.76
N HIS A 3 10.93 42.51 43.74
CA HIS A 3 10.97 42.53 42.27
C HIS A 3 9.77 41.64 41.85
N ASP A 4 8.88 42.11 40.98
CA ASP A 4 7.86 41.27 40.33
C ASP A 4 8.44 40.76 39.00
N GLU A 5 8.90 39.51 38.97
CA GLU A 5 9.33 38.81 37.76
C GLU A 5 8.10 38.25 37.01
N SER A 6 7.37 39.14 36.34
CA SER A 6 6.51 38.74 35.24
C SER A 6 7.39 38.41 34.02
N ARG A 7 7.86 37.15 33.95
CA ARG A 7 8.59 36.58 32.80
C ARG A 7 7.65 36.51 31.58
N GLU A 8 7.68 37.56 30.76
CA GLU A 8 7.31 37.47 29.35
C GLU A 8 8.25 36.47 28.66
N ARG A 9 7.69 35.39 28.11
CA ARG A 9 8.46 34.51 27.21
C ARG A 9 8.54 35.18 25.85
N PRO A 10 9.73 35.29 25.23
CA PRO A 10 9.86 35.85 23.89
C PRO A 10 9.25 34.89 22.86
N MET A 11 8.39 35.45 22.01
CA MET A 11 7.89 34.83 20.79
C MET A 11 9.01 34.92 19.74
N SER A 12 9.95 33.95 19.76
CA SER A 12 11.05 33.89 18.78
C SER A 12 10.60 33.28 17.45
N GLU A 13 10.87 34.04 16.40
CA GLU A 13 11.25 33.62 15.05
C GLU A 13 10.25 32.77 14.26
N THR A 14 9.38 33.47 13.54
CA THR A 14 8.97 33.03 12.21
C THR A 14 10.23 32.90 11.34
N THR A 15 10.71 31.69 11.12
CA THR A 15 11.74 31.41 10.12
C THR A 15 11.16 31.76 8.75
N ALA A 16 11.56 32.93 8.22
CA ALA A 16 11.32 33.31 6.84
C ALA A 16 12.01 32.29 5.93
N ILE A 17 11.23 31.65 5.06
CA ILE A 17 11.76 30.85 3.95
C ILE A 17 12.46 31.85 3.01
N PRO A 18 13.73 31.67 2.65
CA PRO A 18 14.43 32.63 1.79
C PRO A 18 13.74 32.68 0.43
N SER A 19 13.35 33.89 0.03
CA SER A 19 12.88 34.20 -1.32
C SER A 19 14.02 33.91 -2.30
N VAL A 20 13.87 32.84 -3.09
CA VAL A 20 14.76 32.55 -4.20
C VAL A 20 14.42 33.53 -5.32
N SER A 21 15.08 34.68 -5.33
CA SER A 21 15.07 35.60 -6.46
C SER A 21 15.73 34.88 -7.63
N ASN A 22 14.94 34.42 -8.59
CA ASN A 22 15.41 33.75 -9.80
C ASN A 22 15.91 34.81 -10.81
N PRO A 23 17.23 35.02 -10.99
CA PRO A 23 17.74 35.94 -11.99
C PRO A 23 17.90 35.12 -13.29
N GLY A 24 16.77 34.90 -13.96
CA GLY A 24 16.67 34.03 -15.13
C GLY A 24 15.26 34.01 -15.73
N ALA A 25 14.59 35.17 -15.75
CA ALA A 25 13.35 35.34 -16.49
C ALA A 25 13.67 35.41 -18.00
N GLY A 26 13.80 34.25 -18.63
CA GLY A 26 14.13 34.16 -20.04
C GLY A 26 14.40 32.75 -20.54
N VAL A 27 13.52 31.79 -20.22
CA VAL A 27 13.25 30.61 -21.07
C VAL A 27 11.82 30.13 -20.76
N ASP A 28 10.99 30.04 -21.79
CA ASP A 28 9.64 29.47 -21.75
C ASP A 28 9.73 27.99 -21.36
N ALA A 29 9.80 27.69 -20.06
CA ALA A 29 9.62 26.33 -19.58
C ALA A 29 8.18 25.92 -19.90
N PRO A 30 7.95 24.80 -20.60
CA PRO A 30 6.60 24.38 -20.96
C PRO A 30 5.75 24.23 -19.70
N ALA A 31 4.51 24.72 -19.76
CA ALA A 31 3.56 24.63 -18.66
C ALA A 31 3.35 23.17 -18.24
N TYR A 32 3.18 22.92 -16.94
CA TYR A 32 3.01 21.57 -16.41
C TYR A 32 1.72 20.93 -16.95
N ALA A 33 1.88 19.89 -17.77
CA ALA A 33 0.80 19.12 -18.36
C ALA A 33 0.53 17.86 -17.51
N LEU A 34 -0.55 17.83 -16.74
CA LEU A 34 -0.90 16.77 -15.79
C LEU A 34 -1.16 15.41 -16.47
N ASP A 35 -1.76 15.44 -17.65
CA ASP A 35 -2.10 14.26 -18.46
C ASP A 35 -0.86 13.48 -18.94
N GLY A 36 0.29 14.13 -19.09
CA GLY A 36 1.57 13.50 -19.37
C GLY A 36 2.28 12.90 -18.15
N GLN A 37 1.73 13.05 -16.94
CA GLN A 37 2.42 12.69 -15.71
C GLN A 37 2.18 11.24 -15.32
N ILE A 38 3.25 10.53 -14.96
CA ILE A 38 3.17 9.10 -14.63
C ILE A 38 2.18 8.79 -13.51
N GLY A 39 2.10 9.63 -12.47
CA GLY A 39 1.15 9.44 -11.38
C GLY A 39 -0.31 9.56 -11.83
N PHE A 40 -0.60 10.46 -12.78
CA PHE A 40 -1.93 10.61 -13.35
C PHE A 40 -2.32 9.40 -14.19
N LEU A 41 -1.42 8.95 -15.07
CA LEU A 41 -1.61 7.78 -15.93
C LEU A 41 -1.79 6.49 -15.11
N LEU A 42 -0.96 6.27 -14.08
CA LEU A 42 -1.09 5.11 -13.19
C LEU A 42 -2.42 5.10 -12.45
N ARG A 43 -2.91 6.26 -11.99
CA ARG A 43 -4.23 6.37 -11.36
C ARG A 43 -5.34 6.02 -12.33
N GLN A 44 -5.30 6.51 -13.57
CA GLN A 44 -6.29 6.16 -14.60
C GLN A 44 -6.27 4.67 -14.92
N ALA A 45 -5.08 4.09 -15.06
CA ALA A 45 -4.90 2.65 -15.26
C ALA A 45 -5.49 1.85 -14.10
N GLN A 46 -5.19 2.23 -12.84
CA GLN A 46 -5.72 1.57 -11.65
C GLN A 46 -7.24 1.66 -11.57
N GLN A 47 -7.83 2.82 -11.85
CA GLN A 47 -9.28 3.00 -11.87
C GLN A 47 -9.95 2.11 -12.91
N ARG A 48 -9.38 2.06 -14.13
CA ARG A 48 -9.88 1.20 -15.20
C ARG A 48 -9.76 -0.28 -14.85
N HIS A 49 -8.61 -0.69 -14.31
CA HIS A 49 -8.40 -2.04 -13.79
C HIS A 49 -9.46 -2.42 -12.77
N THR A 50 -9.67 -1.61 -11.72
CA THR A 50 -10.66 -1.89 -10.67
C THR A 50 -12.07 -2.00 -11.25
N SER A 51 -12.43 -1.14 -12.20
CA SER A 51 -13.74 -1.18 -12.86
C SER A 51 -13.94 -2.46 -13.69
N ILE A 52 -12.94 -2.86 -14.47
CA ILE A 52 -12.99 -4.08 -15.28
C ILE A 52 -13.07 -5.30 -14.36
N PHE A 53 -12.21 -5.35 -13.35
CA PHE A 53 -12.16 -6.43 -12.38
C PHE A 53 -13.52 -6.63 -11.69
N ALA A 54 -14.14 -5.55 -11.20
CA ALA A 54 -15.45 -5.62 -10.54
C ALA A 54 -16.58 -6.12 -11.46
N ARG A 55 -16.46 -5.95 -12.79
CA ARG A 55 -17.43 -6.46 -13.76
C ARG A 55 -17.24 -7.94 -14.09
N MET A 56 -16.01 -8.44 -13.97
CA MET A 56 -15.66 -9.82 -14.31
C MET A 56 -15.76 -10.77 -13.13
N MET A 57 -15.60 -10.28 -11.90
CA MET A 57 -15.66 -11.12 -10.71
C MET A 57 -17.09 -11.51 -10.35
N LEU A 58 -17.30 -12.81 -10.18
CA LEU A 58 -18.58 -13.40 -9.75
C LEU A 58 -18.73 -13.43 -8.23
N GLU A 59 -17.61 -13.34 -7.50
CA GLU A 59 -17.59 -13.28 -6.04
C GLU A 59 -17.10 -11.92 -5.55
N ASP A 60 -17.52 -11.56 -4.33
CA ASP A 60 -17.08 -10.35 -3.64
C ASP A 60 -15.64 -10.52 -3.10
N VAL A 61 -14.68 -10.63 -4.00
CA VAL A 61 -13.24 -10.74 -3.72
C VAL A 61 -12.57 -9.48 -4.24
N THR A 62 -11.72 -8.83 -3.43
CA THR A 62 -10.97 -7.65 -3.89
C THR A 62 -9.83 -8.05 -4.84
N PRO A 63 -9.32 -7.16 -5.70
CA PRO A 63 -8.19 -7.47 -6.57
C PRO A 63 -6.96 -8.03 -5.83
N THR A 64 -6.71 -7.50 -4.63
CA THR A 64 -5.62 -7.96 -3.76
C THR A 64 -5.86 -9.35 -3.19
N GLN A 65 -7.09 -9.64 -2.72
CA GLN A 65 -7.46 -10.98 -2.27
C GLN A 65 -7.38 -11.99 -3.41
N TRP A 66 -7.85 -11.63 -4.60
CA TRP A 66 -7.79 -12.48 -5.78
C TRP A 66 -6.34 -12.75 -6.20
N ALA A 67 -5.48 -11.73 -6.22
CA ALA A 67 -4.06 -11.91 -6.53
C ALA A 67 -3.38 -12.87 -5.54
N THR A 68 -3.74 -12.80 -4.25
CA THR A 68 -3.27 -13.75 -3.24
C THR A 68 -3.72 -15.19 -3.52
N LEU A 69 -5.01 -15.40 -3.83
CA LEU A 69 -5.54 -16.73 -4.16
C LEU A 69 -4.90 -17.29 -5.45
N ALA A 70 -4.85 -16.48 -6.51
CA ALA A 70 -4.25 -16.84 -7.78
C ALA A 70 -2.77 -17.20 -7.61
N LYS A 71 -2.02 -16.45 -6.78
CA LYS A 71 -0.62 -16.75 -6.51
C LYS A 71 -0.45 -18.06 -5.74
N LEU A 72 -1.27 -18.32 -4.72
CA LEU A 72 -1.25 -19.60 -4.00
C LEU A 72 -1.62 -20.78 -4.93
N HIS A 73 -2.53 -20.58 -5.88
CA HIS A 73 -2.85 -21.59 -6.89
C HIS A 73 -1.63 -21.90 -7.77
N GLU A 74 -0.87 -20.88 -8.16
CA GLU A 74 0.31 -20.99 -9.03
C GLU A 74 1.50 -21.66 -8.34
N ILE A 75 1.83 -21.26 -7.10
CA ILE A 75 3.08 -21.68 -6.44
C ILE A 75 2.89 -22.67 -5.29
N GLY A 76 1.63 -22.96 -4.92
CA GLY A 76 1.28 -23.75 -3.76
C GLY A 76 1.42 -22.99 -2.43
N GLY A 77 1.22 -23.72 -1.33
CA GLY A 77 1.28 -23.16 0.01
C GLY A 77 2.67 -22.64 0.38
N CYS A 78 2.72 -21.44 0.98
CA CYS A 78 3.96 -20.81 1.40
C CYS A 78 3.79 -19.91 2.62
N SER A 79 4.89 -19.43 3.20
CA SER A 79 4.81 -18.48 4.32
C SER A 79 4.14 -17.17 3.91
N GLN A 80 3.40 -16.54 4.82
CA GLN A 80 2.74 -15.24 4.57
C GLN A 80 3.71 -14.15 4.08
N ASN A 81 4.93 -14.11 4.62
CA ASN A 81 5.94 -13.14 4.21
C ASN A 81 6.41 -13.38 2.77
N LEU A 82 6.58 -14.65 2.38
CA LEU A 82 6.93 -15.01 1.01
C LEU A 82 5.78 -14.67 0.06
N LEU A 83 4.54 -15.00 0.46
CA LEU A 83 3.33 -14.68 -0.29
C LEU A 83 3.21 -13.17 -0.55
N GLY A 84 3.38 -12.34 0.49
CA GLY A 84 3.36 -10.89 0.37
C GLY A 84 4.36 -10.35 -0.65
N ARG A 85 5.60 -10.88 -0.66
CA ARG A 85 6.60 -10.52 -1.67
C ARG A 85 6.17 -10.91 -3.09
N HIS A 86 5.57 -12.09 -3.28
CA HIS A 86 5.11 -12.53 -4.59
C HIS A 86 3.94 -11.72 -5.16
N VAL A 87 3.13 -11.10 -4.30
CA VAL A 87 2.00 -10.24 -4.72
C VAL A 87 2.26 -8.75 -4.50
N ALA A 88 3.54 -8.36 -4.30
CA ALA A 88 3.97 -6.98 -4.09
C ALA A 88 3.22 -6.24 -2.97
N MET A 89 2.97 -6.91 -1.84
CA MET A 89 2.35 -6.35 -0.65
C MET A 89 3.34 -6.31 0.52
N ASP A 90 3.30 -5.22 1.29
CA ASP A 90 4.00 -5.14 2.56
C ASP A 90 3.37 -6.08 3.61
N ALA A 91 4.08 -6.24 4.74
CA ALA A 91 3.69 -7.16 5.81
C ALA A 91 2.32 -6.83 6.43
N ALA A 92 1.98 -5.54 6.56
CA ALA A 92 0.71 -5.12 7.16
C ALA A 92 -0.47 -5.40 6.21
N THR A 93 -0.27 -5.12 4.93
CA THR A 93 -1.25 -5.29 3.86
C THR A 93 -1.53 -6.77 3.64
N ILE A 94 -0.50 -7.61 3.48
CA ILE A 94 -0.70 -9.05 3.27
C ILE A 94 -1.36 -9.70 4.48
N LYS A 95 -1.01 -9.28 5.71
CA LYS A 95 -1.66 -9.78 6.93
C LYS A 95 -3.16 -9.53 6.89
N GLY A 96 -3.58 -8.29 6.59
CA GLY A 96 -5.00 -7.98 6.49
C GLY A 96 -5.73 -8.76 5.39
N VAL A 97 -5.05 -9.03 4.26
CA VAL A 97 -5.60 -9.87 3.17
C VAL A 97 -5.74 -11.33 3.60
N VAL A 98 -4.70 -11.91 4.19
CA VAL A 98 -4.71 -13.28 4.71
C VAL A 98 -5.77 -13.46 5.79
N ASP A 99 -5.85 -12.55 6.77
CA ASP A 99 -6.84 -12.61 7.84
C ASP A 99 -8.28 -12.65 7.26
N ARG A 100 -8.59 -11.79 6.28
CA ARG A 100 -9.90 -11.77 5.61
C ARG A 100 -10.19 -13.04 4.81
N LEU A 101 -9.19 -13.58 4.12
CA LEU A 101 -9.34 -14.83 3.36
C LEU A 101 -9.51 -16.06 4.28
N LEU A 102 -8.83 -16.08 5.43
CA LEU A 102 -9.00 -17.08 6.49
C LEU A 102 -10.40 -17.00 7.10
N THR A 103 -10.86 -15.80 7.47
CA THR A 103 -12.23 -15.60 7.99
C THR A 103 -13.29 -16.08 7.01
N ARG A 104 -13.05 -15.87 5.71
CA ARG A 104 -13.95 -16.40 4.69
C ARG A 104 -13.86 -17.91 4.59
N GLY A 105 -12.72 -18.53 4.92
CA GLY A 105 -12.43 -19.96 4.70
C GLY A 105 -12.07 -20.25 3.25
N LEU A 106 -11.35 -19.35 2.58
CA LEU A 106 -10.81 -19.55 1.22
C LEU A 106 -9.37 -20.10 1.27
N ILE A 107 -8.66 -19.81 2.35
CA ILE A 107 -7.31 -20.32 2.64
C ILE A 107 -7.30 -21.01 4.00
N VAL A 108 -6.26 -21.79 4.25
CA VAL A 108 -5.96 -22.43 5.54
C VAL A 108 -4.54 -22.11 5.96
N ALA A 109 -4.31 -22.12 7.29
CA ALA A 109 -2.98 -22.02 7.87
C ALA A 109 -2.59 -23.39 8.44
N ASN A 110 -1.44 -23.91 8.03
CA ASN A 110 -0.92 -25.20 8.46
C ASN A 110 0.42 -25.02 9.19
N ALA A 111 0.78 -25.94 10.07
CA ALA A 111 2.15 -26.02 10.57
C ALA A 111 3.10 -26.32 9.40
N ASP A 112 4.24 -25.64 9.36
CA ASP A 112 5.26 -25.91 8.35
C ASP A 112 5.82 -27.33 8.59
N PRO A 113 5.86 -28.19 7.55
CA PRO A 113 6.32 -29.57 7.69
C PRO A 113 7.79 -29.70 8.10
N THR A 114 8.58 -28.62 7.95
CA THR A 114 10.00 -28.57 8.33
C THR A 114 10.26 -27.87 9.66
N ASP A 115 9.32 -27.05 10.14
CA ASP A 115 9.44 -26.32 11.41
C ASP A 115 8.04 -26.00 11.97
N ASN A 116 7.55 -26.81 12.91
CA ASN A 116 6.22 -26.63 13.52
C ASN A 116 6.00 -25.27 14.20
N ARG A 117 7.06 -24.46 14.40
CA ARG A 117 6.95 -23.09 14.92
C ARG A 117 6.55 -22.08 13.84
N ARG A 118 6.57 -22.49 12.57
CA ARG A 118 6.21 -21.68 11.41
C ARG A 118 4.86 -22.11 10.85
N LEU A 119 4.15 -21.16 10.28
CA LEU A 119 2.88 -21.38 9.60
C LEU A 119 3.04 -21.17 8.10
N THR A 120 2.47 -22.07 7.32
CA THR A 120 2.29 -21.95 5.88
C THR A 120 0.83 -21.64 5.59
N ILE A 121 0.60 -20.81 4.56
CA ILE A 121 -0.73 -20.47 4.07
C ILE A 121 -0.92 -21.20 2.75
N ASP A 122 -2.05 -21.90 2.59
CA ASP A 122 -2.42 -22.61 1.36
C ASP A 122 -3.91 -22.40 1.03
N LEU A 123 -4.32 -22.69 -0.19
CA LEU A 123 -5.73 -22.71 -0.59
C LEU A 123 -6.47 -23.81 0.19
N SER A 124 -7.64 -23.45 0.70
CA SER A 124 -8.62 -24.45 1.12
C SER A 124 -9.24 -25.14 -0.11
N GLU A 125 -9.97 -26.22 0.10
CA GLU A 125 -10.76 -26.86 -0.97
C GLU A 125 -11.73 -25.86 -1.63
N ARG A 126 -12.35 -24.97 -0.85
CA ARG A 126 -13.29 -23.96 -1.36
C ARG A 126 -12.61 -22.81 -2.11
N GLY A 127 -11.33 -22.55 -1.85
CA GLY A 127 -10.57 -21.50 -2.52
C GLY A 127 -9.81 -21.98 -3.76
N ARG A 128 -9.89 -23.28 -4.10
CA ARG A 128 -9.15 -23.90 -5.19
C ARG A 128 -9.82 -23.73 -6.54
#